data_AF-A0A7W1QRY2-F1
#
_entry.id   AF-A0A7W1QRY2-F1
#
_cell.length_a   1.000
_cell.length_b   1.000
_cell.length_c   1.000
_cell.angle_alpha   90.00
_cell.angle_beta   90.00
_cell.angle_gamma   90.00
#
_symmetry.space_group_name_H-M   'P 1'
#
loop_
_entity.id
_entity.type
_entity.pdbx_description
1 polymer ?
#
loop_
_entity_poly.entity_id
_entity_poly.type
_entity_poly.pdbx_seq_one_letter_code
_entity_poly.pdbx_strand_id
1 'polypeptide(L)'
;MTIECAQIDTNDDRKLRIQIINKGNANAKVCNMKIFYHRSGKVMVRSTTVSPIPAGETLWVLMDVGAPISAASKVTMRVDDPNRVRESNEGNNSYTYK
;
A
#
# COMPACT_ATOMS: atom_id res chain seq x y z
N MET A 1 -4.25 -4.13 10.00
CA MET A 1 -4.33 -3.28 8.81
C MET A 1 -4.41 -4.22 7.64
N THR A 2 -4.96 -3.76 6.53
CA THR A 2 -5.11 -4.55 5.30
C THR A 2 -5.26 -3.54 4.17
N ILE A 3 -4.68 -3.84 3.02
CA ILE A 3 -4.97 -3.08 1.79
C ILE A 3 -6.20 -3.71 1.14
N GLU A 4 -7.31 -2.99 1.04
CA GLU A 4 -8.55 -3.54 0.46
C GLU A 4 -8.59 -3.37 -1.06
N CYS A 5 -8.14 -2.22 -1.55
CA CYS A 5 -8.07 -1.98 -2.98
C CYS A 5 -7.00 -0.93 -3.32
N ALA A 6 -6.65 -0.90 -4.61
CA ALA A 6 -5.84 0.14 -5.19
C ALA A 6 -6.39 0.52 -6.57
N GLN A 7 -6.39 1.82 -6.87
CA GLN A 7 -6.91 2.38 -8.12
C GLN A 7 -5.88 3.37 -8.67
N ILE A 8 -5.72 3.41 -9.99
CA ILE A 8 -4.91 4.46 -10.64
C ILE A 8 -5.60 5.80 -10.40
N ASP A 9 -4.81 6.82 -10.06
CA ASP A 9 -5.34 8.19 -9.98
C ASP A 9 -5.82 8.65 -11.35
N THR A 10 -7.02 9.23 -11.40
CA THR A 10 -7.65 9.60 -12.68
C THR A 10 -6.89 10.69 -13.44
N ASN A 11 -6.02 11.44 -12.76
CA ASN A 11 -5.27 12.54 -13.34
C ASN A 11 -3.80 12.19 -13.60
N ASP A 12 -3.31 11.06 -13.09
CA ASP A 12 -1.89 10.70 -13.15
C ASP A 12 -1.69 9.17 -13.12
N ASP A 13 -1.31 8.59 -14.25
CA ASP A 13 -1.08 7.15 -14.41
C ASP A 13 0.16 6.63 -13.66
N ARG A 14 0.87 7.50 -12.95
CA ARG A 14 1.98 7.18 -12.06
C ARG A 14 1.55 7.13 -10.61
N LYS A 15 0.30 7.45 -10.28
CA LYS A 15 -0.19 7.47 -8.91
C LYS A 15 -1.23 6.39 -8.65
N LEU A 16 -1.15 5.80 -7.47
CA LEU A 16 -2.15 4.89 -6.94
C LEU A 16 -2.85 5.51 -5.74
N ARG A 17 -4.18 5.47 -5.75
CA ARG A 17 -5.05 5.67 -4.59
C ARG A 17 -5.29 4.32 -3.93
N ILE A 18 -4.92 4.21 -2.67
CA ILE A 18 -4.80 2.94 -1.95
C ILE A 18 -5.67 3.00 -0.72
N GLN A 19 -6.61 2.07 -0.61
CA GLN A 19 -7.50 1.97 0.54
C GLN A 19 -6.88 1.04 1.57
N ILE A 20 -6.64 1.56 2.78
CA ILE A 20 -6.10 0.81 3.90
C ILE A 20 -7.14 0.82 5.02
N ILE A 21 -7.46 -0.34 5.56
CA ILE A 21 -8.41 -0.47 6.67
C ILE A 21 -7.71 -1.07 7.90
N ASN A 22 -8.05 -0.58 9.08
CA ASN A 22 -7.68 -1.22 10.33
C ASN A 22 -8.81 -2.13 10.83
N LYS A 23 -8.77 -3.42 10.47
CA LYS A 23 -9.73 -4.44 10.94
C LYS A 23 -9.50 -4.92 12.38
N GLY A 24 -8.51 -4.37 13.08
CA GLY A 24 -8.21 -4.72 14.47
C GLY A 24 -9.08 -3.94 15.46
N ASN A 25 -9.09 -4.41 16.72
CA ASN A 25 -9.82 -3.77 17.82
C ASN A 25 -8.99 -2.70 18.57
N ALA A 26 -7.81 -2.36 18.05
CA ALA A 26 -6.92 -1.35 18.62
C ALA A 26 -6.48 -0.36 17.54
N ASN A 27 -6.20 0.88 17.95
CA ASN A 27 -5.72 1.91 17.05
C ASN A 27 -4.36 1.52 16.44
N ALA A 28 -4.26 1.58 15.12
CA ALA A 28 -2.99 1.45 14.43
C ALA A 28 -2.17 2.73 14.62
N LYS A 29 -0.88 2.56 14.89
CA LYS A 29 0.10 3.67 14.96
C LYS A 29 0.58 4.02 13.56
N VAL A 30 1.41 5.07 13.45
CA VAL A 30 2.09 5.38 12.19
C VAL A 30 2.88 4.16 11.72
N CYS A 31 2.78 3.81 10.44
CA CYS A 31 3.52 2.69 9.86
C CYS A 31 4.04 3.07 8.46
N ASN A 32 4.83 2.18 7.84
CA ASN A 32 5.36 2.39 6.50
C ASN A 32 4.60 1.53 5.49
N MET A 33 4.30 2.11 4.34
CA MET A 33 3.86 1.37 3.16
C MET A 33 4.95 1.40 2.10
N LYS A 34 5.15 0.27 1.42
CA LYS A 34 6.06 0.12 0.28
C LYS A 34 5.30 -0.30 -0.96
N ILE A 35 5.75 0.20 -2.11
CA ILE A 35 5.33 -0.24 -3.44
C ILE A 35 6.54 -0.82 -4.14
N PHE A 36 6.37 -2.00 -4.72
CA PHE A 36 7.33 -2.69 -5.57
C PHE A 36 6.81 -2.65 -7.01
N TYR A 37 7.46 -1.84 -7.83
CA TYR A 37 7.16 -1.67 -9.25
C TYR A 37 8.13 -2.55 -10.06
N HIS A 38 7.59 -3.52 -10.79
CA HIS A 38 8.38 -4.41 -11.63
C HIS A 38 8.28 -3.99 -13.10
N ARG A 39 9.42 -3.86 -13.77
CA ARG A 39 9.50 -3.63 -15.22
C ARG A 39 10.82 -4.15 -15.78
N SER A 40 10.75 -4.90 -16.87
CA SER A 40 11.94 -5.42 -17.58
C SER A 40 12.92 -6.16 -16.67
N GLY A 41 12.40 -6.99 -15.76
CA GLY A 41 13.20 -7.74 -14.77
C GLY A 41 13.78 -6.91 -13.62
N LYS A 42 13.57 -5.59 -13.59
CA LYS A 42 14.00 -4.70 -12.50
C LYS A 42 12.85 -4.41 -11.54
N VAL A 43 13.19 -4.17 -10.27
CA VAL A 43 12.25 -3.75 -9.23
C VAL A 43 12.65 -2.38 -8.72
N MET A 44 11.74 -1.41 -8.83
CA MET A 44 11.86 -0.12 -8.16
C MET A 44 10.98 -0.14 -6.91
N VAL A 45 11.53 0.31 -5.79
CA VAL A 45 10.80 0.38 -4.52
C VAL A 45 10.56 1.84 -4.15
N ARG A 46 9.32 2.17 -3.82
CA ARG A 46 8.91 3.45 -3.24
C ARG A 46 8.29 3.21 -1.87
N SER A 47 8.39 4.18 -0.98
CA SER A 47 7.79 4.09 0.35
C SER A 47 7.13 5.39 0.76
N THR A 48 6.09 5.30 1.58
CA THR A 48 5.48 6.42 2.26
C THR A 48 5.12 6.03 3.69
N THR A 49 4.85 7.03 4.53
CA THR A 49 4.25 6.83 5.85
C THR A 49 2.74 6.77 5.72
N VAL A 50 2.12 5.87 6.48
CA VAL A 50 0.68 5.79 6.67
C VAL A 50 0.37 6.36 8.05
N SER A 51 -0.50 7.37 8.09
CA SER A 51 -0.98 7.99 9.33
C SER A 51 -1.69 6.96 10.23
N PRO A 52 -1.79 7.21 11.55
CA PRO A 52 -2.58 6.36 12.44
C PRO A 52 -4.01 6.14 11.93
N ILE A 53 -4.51 4.92 12.07
CA ILE A 53 -5.87 4.53 11.66
C ILE A 53 -6.58 3.97 12.90
N PRO A 54 -7.66 4.60 13.39
CA PRO A 54 -8.43 4.06 14.51
C PRO A 54 -8.96 2.65 14.21
N ALA A 55 -9.30 1.90 15.26
CA ALA A 55 -9.91 0.58 15.12
C ALA A 55 -11.21 0.66 14.26
N GLY A 56 -11.34 -0.20 13.25
CA GLY A 56 -12.47 -0.25 12.34
C GLY A 56 -12.46 0.78 11.20
N GLU A 57 -11.55 1.75 11.23
CA GLU A 57 -11.53 2.86 10.28
C GLU A 57 -10.72 2.59 9.00
N THR A 58 -10.98 3.41 7.98
CA THR A 58 -10.31 3.38 6.67
C THR A 58 -9.55 4.68 6.39
N LEU A 59 -8.40 4.56 5.75
CA LEU A 59 -7.61 5.66 5.22
C LEU A 59 -7.30 5.45 3.73
N TRP A 60 -7.42 6.51 2.95
CA TRP A 60 -6.94 6.55 1.57
C TRP A 60 -5.55 7.19 1.52
N VAL A 61 -4.61 6.52 0.87
CA VAL A 61 -3.25 7.00 0.66
C VAL A 61 -2.99 7.15 -0.83
N LEU A 62 -2.50 8.31 -1.24
CA LEU A 62 -2.03 8.56 -2.61
C LEU A 62 -0.52 8.34 -2.66
N MET A 63 -0.05 7.47 -3.54
CA MET A 63 1.38 7.21 -3.74
C MET A 63 1.79 7.36 -5.20
N ASP A 64 2.90 8.05 -5.43
CA ASP A 64 3.62 8.04 -6.70
C ASP A 64 4.48 6.77 -6.81
N VAL A 65 4.26 5.98 -7.85
CA VAL A 65 4.98 4.74 -8.13
C VAL A 65 6.29 4.99 -8.91
N GLY A 66 6.55 6.22 -9.35
CA GLY A 66 7.77 6.69 -10.02
C GLY A 66 7.82 6.49 -11.53
N ALA A 67 6.83 5.79 -12.11
CA ALA A 67 6.74 5.52 -13.55
C ALA A 67 5.29 5.18 -13.94
N PRO A 68 4.91 5.31 -15.22
CA PRO A 68 3.60 4.88 -15.70
C PRO A 68 3.25 3.45 -15.30
N ILE A 69 2.11 3.26 -14.62
CA ILE A 69 1.61 1.95 -14.17
C ILE A 69 1.25 1.07 -15.36
N SER A 70 0.80 1.70 -16.45
CA SER A 70 0.59 1.08 -17.76
C SER A 70 1.82 0.30 -18.24
N ALA A 71 3.03 0.83 -17.99
CA ALA A 71 4.30 0.23 -18.39
C ALA A 71 4.86 -0.83 -17.41
N ALA A 72 4.22 -1.04 -16.26
CA ALA A 72 4.63 -2.06 -15.29
C ALA A 72 4.29 -3.47 -15.80
N SER A 73 5.13 -4.45 -15.52
CA SER A 73 4.77 -5.87 -15.65
C SER A 73 4.09 -6.40 -14.39
N LYS A 74 4.39 -5.80 -13.23
CA LYS A 74 3.75 -6.13 -11.94
C LYS A 74 3.84 -4.93 -11.00
N VAL A 75 2.82 -4.67 -10.20
CA VAL A 75 2.84 -3.70 -9.10
C VAL A 75 2.28 -4.37 -7.85
N THR A 76 3.13 -4.49 -6.83
CA THR A 76 2.71 -5.01 -5.51
C THR A 76 2.97 -3.99 -4.42
N MET A 77 2.19 -4.06 -3.36
CA MET A 77 2.24 -3.11 -2.26
C MET A 77 2.22 -3.86 -0.94
N ARG A 78 2.89 -3.31 0.07
CA ARG A 78 2.89 -3.85 1.44
C ARG A 78 2.71 -2.72 2.44
N VAL A 79 1.79 -2.87 3.39
CA VAL A 79 1.61 -1.95 4.53
C VAL A 79 2.22 -2.54 5.80
N ASP A 80 2.63 -1.68 6.73
CA ASP A 80 3.32 -2.04 7.97
C ASP A 80 4.60 -2.87 7.76
N ASP A 81 5.53 -2.41 6.91
CA ASP A 81 6.84 -3.07 6.73
C ASP A 81 7.96 -2.37 7.53
N PRO A 82 8.68 -3.05 8.45
CA PRO A 82 8.54 -4.44 8.87
C PRO A 82 7.60 -4.58 10.09
N ASN A 83 6.50 -5.31 9.92
CA ASN A 83 5.43 -5.67 10.85
C ASN A 83 5.60 -5.13 12.29
N ARG A 84 5.36 -3.82 12.48
CA ARG A 84 5.57 -3.17 13.79
C ARG A 84 4.35 -3.28 14.68
N VAL A 85 3.17 -3.50 14.09
CA VAL A 85 1.93 -3.78 14.81
C VAL A 85 1.61 -5.26 14.61
N ARG A 86 1.61 -6.02 15.70
CA ARG A 86 1.24 -7.44 15.66
C ARG A 86 -0.23 -7.55 15.25
N GLU A 87 -0.46 -8.00 14.03
CA GLU A 87 -1.79 -8.20 13.48
C GLU A 87 -2.07 -9.69 13.46
N SER A 88 -3.33 -10.09 13.69
CA SER A 88 -3.71 -11.51 13.75
C SER A 88 -3.41 -12.27 12.44
N ASN A 89 -3.13 -11.55 11.35
CA ASN A 89 -2.78 -12.10 10.05
C ASN A 89 -1.72 -11.24 9.36
N GLU A 90 -0.44 -11.54 9.58
CA GLU A 90 0.70 -10.83 8.97
C GLU A 90 0.77 -10.94 7.42
N GLY A 91 -0.06 -11.80 6.81
CA GLY A 91 -0.08 -12.03 5.36
C GLY A 91 -1.06 -11.16 4.57
N ASN A 92 -1.98 -10.45 5.24
CA ASN A 92 -3.01 -9.63 4.58
C ASN A 92 -2.54 -8.19 4.28
N ASN A 93 -1.31 -7.86 4.66
CA ASN A 93 -0.72 -6.55 4.43
C ASN A 93 -0.15 -6.38 3.01
N SER A 94 -0.28 -7.39 2.15
CA SER A 94 0.20 -7.38 0.76
C SER A 94 -0.94 -7.32 -0.25
N TYR A 95 -0.83 -6.45 -1.26
CA TYR A 95 -1.79 -6.34 -2.37
C TYR A 95 -1.07 -6.34 -3.72
N THR A 96 -1.62 -7.03 -4.71
CA THR A 96 -1.13 -6.99 -6.10
C THR A 96 -2.13 -6.24 -6.95
N TYR A 97 -1.73 -5.09 -7.49
CA TYR A 97 -2.56 -4.30 -8.40
C TYR A 97 -2.49 -4.83 -9.84
N LYS A 98 -1.30 -5.25 -10.26
CA LYS A 98 -0.98 -5.74 -11.61
C LYS A 98 0.11 -6.80 -11.50
#